data_AF-A0A8J2PYZ3-F1
#
_entry.id   AF-A0A8J2PYZ3-F1
#
_cell.length_a   1.000
_cell.length_b   1.000
_cell.length_c   1.000
_cell.angle_alpha   90.00
_cell.angle_beta   90.00
_cell.angle_gamma   90.00
#
_symmetry.space_group_name_H-M   'P 1'
#
loop_
_entity.id
_entity.type
_entity.pdbx_description
1 polymer ?
#
loop_
_entity_poly.entity_id
_entity_poly.type
_entity_poly.pdbx_seq_one_letter_code
_entity_poly.pdbx_strand_id
1 'polypeptide(L)'
;MKFGLEKCARINIVRGKLKQKQNIEDSEEELIKELDPGSSYKYLGIEENFGVANKEIKPRLKKEYFKRLRLILQSELNGRNKITAVGTLAVPVIEYSFGLVDWTKEEITHLDRRTRKILTMNGALHPKADVDRLYVSRKDGGRGLRQIEAAHQNAIIVL
;
A
#
# COMPACT_ATOMS: atom_id res chain seq x y z
N MET A 1 24.64 9.10 22.39
CA MET A 1 23.82 8.78 21.20
C MET A 1 22.91 9.98 20.94
N LYS A 2 22.93 10.61 19.76
CA LYS A 2 22.05 11.77 19.45
C LYS A 2 20.79 11.26 18.74
N PHE A 3 19.61 11.54 19.29
CA PHE A 3 18.33 10.97 18.86
C PHE A 3 17.73 11.56 17.56
N GLY A 4 18.42 12.48 16.87
CA GLY A 4 17.95 13.01 15.57
C GLY A 4 16.60 13.74 15.66
N LEU A 5 16.33 14.44 16.76
CA LEU A 5 15.07 15.14 17.05
C LEU A 5 14.69 16.18 15.99
N GLU A 6 15.67 16.68 15.23
CA GLU A 6 15.48 17.55 14.06
C GLU A 6 14.60 16.96 12.96
N LYS A 7 14.44 15.63 12.92
CA LYS A 7 13.59 14.90 11.96
C LYS A 7 12.21 14.60 12.50
N CYS A 8 11.93 14.91 13.76
CA CYS A 8 10.64 14.68 14.38
C CYS A 8 9.72 15.88 14.14
N ALA A 9 8.41 15.62 14.08
CA ALA A 9 7.39 16.65 14.07
C ALA A 9 6.30 16.27 15.08
N ARG A 10 5.69 17.28 15.72
CA ARG A 10 4.60 17.07 16.68
C ARG A 10 3.27 17.61 16.15
N ILE A 11 2.19 16.94 16.54
CA ILE A 11 0.82 17.39 16.32
C ILE A 11 0.06 17.24 17.63
N ASN A 12 -0.62 18.29 18.07
CA ASN A 12 -1.48 18.25 19.26
C ASN A 12 -2.95 18.10 18.85
N ILE A 13 -3.53 16.95 19.18
CA ILE A 13 -4.92 16.61 18.86
C ILE A 13 -5.73 16.55 20.16
N VAL A 14 -6.72 17.43 20.32
CA VAL A 14 -7.61 17.45 21.48
C VAL A 14 -9.05 17.29 21.01
N ARG A 15 -9.72 16.22 21.44
CA ARG A 15 -11.10 15.88 21.04
C ARG A 15 -11.31 15.86 19.52
N GLY A 16 -10.37 15.27 18.78
CA GLY A 16 -10.43 15.15 17.32
C GLY A 16 -10.26 16.47 16.56
N LYS A 17 -9.78 17.53 17.21
CA LYS A 17 -9.45 18.80 16.57
C LYS A 17 -7.97 19.12 16.78
N LEU A 18 -7.32 19.61 15.72
CA LEU A 18 -5.97 20.16 15.80
C LEU A 18 -6.00 21.40 16.69
N LYS A 19 -5.20 21.39 17.75
CA LYS A 19 -4.94 22.57 18.57
C LYS A 19 -3.46 22.90 18.46
N GLN A 20 -3.15 24.09 17.98
CA GLN A 20 -1.79 24.63 18.13
C GLN A 20 -1.61 25.03 19.60
N LYS A 21 -0.53 24.58 20.24
CA LYS A 21 -0.15 25.16 21.53
C LYS A 21 0.57 26.48 21.24
N GLN A 22 0.07 27.59 21.79
CA GLN A 22 0.94 28.74 22.02
C GLN A 22 1.90 28.37 23.16
N ASN A 23 3.18 28.70 22.94
CA ASN A 23 4.35 28.33 23.74
C ASN A 23 4.07 28.22 25.26
N ILE A 24 4.53 27.12 25.86
CA ILE A 24 4.71 26.99 27.32
C ILE A 24 6.15 26.52 27.51
N GLU A 25 6.87 27.29 28.30
CA GLU A 25 8.34 27.31 28.46
C GLU A 25 8.93 25.99 28.99
N ASP A 26 10.15 25.73 28.51
CA ASP A 26 11.25 24.99 29.13
C ASP A 26 11.02 23.50 29.43
N SER A 27 11.10 22.68 28.39
CA SER A 27 11.55 21.29 28.50
C SER A 27 12.18 20.82 27.18
N GLU A 28 12.91 19.71 27.18
CA GLU A 28 13.51 19.10 25.98
C GLU A 28 12.50 18.87 24.81
N GLU A 29 11.20 18.98 25.10
CA GLU A 29 10.06 18.96 24.18
C GLU A 29 9.98 20.17 23.20
N GLU A 30 10.75 21.26 23.42
CA GLU A 30 10.79 22.43 22.52
C GLU A 30 11.62 22.21 21.23
N LEU A 31 12.46 21.17 21.18
CA LEU A 31 13.29 20.88 20.00
C LEU A 31 12.50 20.31 18.81
N ILE A 32 11.30 19.76 19.05
CA ILE A 32 10.49 19.09 18.03
C ILE A 32 9.51 20.10 17.43
N LYS A 33 9.66 20.36 16.12
CA LYS A 33 8.83 21.33 15.39
C LYS A 33 7.37 20.89 15.33
N GLU A 34 6.44 21.83 15.49
CA GLU A 34 5.03 21.59 15.16
C GLU A 34 4.85 21.42 13.65
N LEU A 35 4.04 20.46 13.24
CA LEU A 35 3.71 20.27 11.83
C LEU A 35 2.68 21.32 11.40
N ASP A 36 2.97 22.05 10.33
CA ASP A 36 2.08 23.11 9.82
C ASP A 36 0.72 22.54 9.38
N PRO A 37 -0.39 23.26 9.64
CA PRO A 37 -1.72 22.86 9.16
C PRO A 37 -1.74 22.72 7.63
N GLY A 38 -1.86 21.49 7.14
CA GLY A 38 -1.86 21.17 5.70
C GLY A 38 -0.55 20.61 5.16
N SER A 39 0.52 20.62 5.95
CA SER A 39 1.74 19.88 5.62
C SER A 39 1.61 18.40 6.02
N SER A 40 2.38 17.52 5.37
CA SER A 40 2.43 16.09 5.67
C SER A 40 3.81 15.70 6.20
N TYR A 41 3.83 14.85 7.22
CA TYR A 41 5.05 14.27 7.77
C TYR A 41 5.33 12.94 7.07
N LYS A 42 6.55 12.72 6.59
CA LYS A 42 6.88 11.47 5.90
C LYS A 42 7.44 10.44 6.88
N TYR A 43 6.64 9.46 7.26
CA TYR A 43 7.04 8.33 8.10
C TYR A 43 7.01 7.01 7.32
N LEU A 44 8.12 6.26 7.36
CA LEU A 44 8.29 4.97 6.66
C LEU A 44 7.83 4.98 5.18
N GLY A 45 8.03 6.10 4.49
CA GLY A 45 7.67 6.26 3.08
C GLY A 45 6.24 6.71 2.80
N ILE A 46 5.41 6.89 3.84
CA ILE A 46 4.03 7.35 3.76
C ILE A 46 3.94 8.78 4.30
N GLU A 47 3.14 9.60 3.64
CA GLU A 47 2.86 10.97 4.06
C GLU A 47 1.67 10.95 5.04
N GLU A 48 1.97 11.15 6.32
CA GLU A 48 1.02 11.19 7.41
C GLU A 48 0.59 12.62 7.67
N ASN A 49 -0.73 12.85 7.69
CA ASN A 49 -1.31 14.08 8.17
C ASN A 49 -2.64 13.79 8.89
N PHE A 50 -3.25 14.83 9.46
CA PHE A 50 -4.55 14.72 10.08
C PHE A 50 -5.67 14.55 9.02
N GLY A 51 -5.91 13.30 8.59
CA GLY A 51 -7.11 12.87 7.87
C GLY A 51 -7.13 12.97 6.33
N VAL A 52 -6.15 13.58 5.67
CA VAL A 52 -6.09 13.72 4.18
C VAL A 52 -5.24 12.62 3.53
N ALA A 53 -4.35 11.99 4.30
CA ALA A 53 -3.39 10.98 3.85
C ALA A 53 -4.03 9.91 2.93
N ASN A 54 -5.18 9.34 3.30
CA ASN A 54 -5.80 8.25 2.55
C ASN A 54 -6.23 8.61 1.11
N LYS A 55 -6.65 9.86 0.87
CA LYS A 55 -7.10 10.30 -0.47
C LYS A 55 -5.94 10.41 -1.46
N GLU A 56 -4.75 10.71 -0.99
CA GLU A 56 -3.56 10.91 -1.82
C GLU A 56 -2.71 9.65 -1.93
N ILE A 57 -2.58 8.90 -0.82
CA ILE A 57 -1.79 7.67 -0.76
C ILE A 57 -2.40 6.57 -1.63
N LYS A 58 -3.72 6.34 -1.56
CA LYS A 58 -4.35 5.24 -2.31
C LYS A 58 -4.11 5.33 -3.82
N PRO A 59 -4.36 6.47 -4.51
CA PRO A 59 -4.02 6.61 -5.93
C PRO A 59 -2.54 6.36 -6.24
N ARG A 60 -1.63 6.85 -5.39
CA ARG A 60 -0.19 6.67 -5.57
C ARG A 60 0.22 5.20 -5.48
N LEU A 61 -0.28 4.48 -4.48
CA LEU A 61 -0.05 3.04 -4.31
C LEU A 61 -0.63 2.23 -5.48
N LYS A 62 -1.88 2.52 -5.88
CA LYS A 62 -2.52 1.89 -7.05
C LYS A 62 -1.68 2.12 -8.31
N LYS A 63 -1.19 3.35 -8.54
CA LYS A 63 -0.37 3.70 -9.70
C LYS A 63 0.94 2.92 -9.71
N GLU A 64 1.64 2.86 -8.58
CA GLU A 64 2.91 2.13 -8.48
C GLU A 64 2.72 0.61 -8.64
N TYR A 65 1.68 0.04 -8.03
CA TYR A 65 1.30 -1.36 -8.24
C TYR A 65 1.10 -1.70 -9.73
N PHE A 66 0.26 -0.92 -10.43
CA PHE A 66 -0.01 -1.17 -11.85
C PHE A 66 1.19 -0.88 -12.75
N LYS A 67 2.06 0.06 -12.37
CA LYS A 67 3.33 0.30 -13.05
C LYS A 67 4.21 -0.94 -12.97
N ARG A 68 4.43 -1.49 -11.77
CA ARG A 68 5.23 -2.72 -11.59
C ARG A 68 4.62 -3.90 -12.32
N LEU A 69 3.30 -4.09 -12.24
CA LEU A 69 2.60 -5.14 -12.96
C LEU A 69 2.87 -5.09 -14.46
N ARG A 70 2.79 -3.90 -15.07
CA ARG A 70 3.07 -3.73 -16.51
C ARG A 70 4.52 -4.03 -16.86
N LEU A 71 5.48 -3.52 -16.07
CA LEU A 71 6.90 -3.78 -16.28
C LEU A 71 7.23 -5.29 -16.21
N ILE A 72 6.65 -5.99 -15.23
CA ILE A 72 6.82 -7.45 -15.09
C ILE A 72 6.25 -8.17 -16.31
N LEU A 73 5.08 -7.75 -16.82
CA LEU A 73 4.46 -8.39 -17.98
C LEU A 73 5.18 -8.12 -19.29
N GLN A 74 5.82 -6.95 -19.42
CA GLN A 74 6.67 -6.58 -20.55
C GLN A 74 8.04 -7.25 -20.53
N SER A 75 8.49 -7.77 -19.39
CA SER A 75 9.76 -8.49 -19.29
C SER A 75 9.76 -9.80 -20.10
N GLU A 76 10.96 -10.29 -20.41
CA GLU A 76 11.19 -11.58 -21.09
C GLU A 76 11.11 -12.79 -20.15
N LEU A 77 10.61 -12.61 -18.93
CA LEU A 77 10.41 -13.70 -17.99
C LEU A 77 9.39 -14.72 -18.53
N ASN A 78 9.64 -16.01 -18.27
CA ASN A 78 8.65 -17.04 -18.57
C ASN A 78 7.38 -16.85 -17.72
N GLY A 79 6.27 -17.46 -18.14
CA GLY A 79 4.97 -17.28 -17.47
C GLY A 79 4.96 -17.66 -15.98
N ARG A 80 5.78 -18.63 -15.56
CA ARG A 80 5.92 -19.00 -14.14
C ARG A 80 6.62 -17.90 -13.35
N ASN A 81 7.70 -17.36 -13.89
CA ASN A 81 8.50 -16.32 -13.27
C ASN A 81 7.74 -14.99 -13.25
N LYS A 82 6.95 -14.68 -14.28
CA LYS A 82 6.05 -13.50 -14.28
C LYS A 82 5.06 -13.54 -13.12
N ILE A 83 4.36 -14.66 -12.92
CA ILE A 83 3.40 -14.80 -11.81
C ILE A 83 4.10 -14.67 -10.45
N THR A 84 5.24 -15.32 -10.30
CA THR A 84 6.06 -15.24 -9.06
C THR A 84 6.49 -13.79 -8.81
N ALA A 85 7.01 -13.10 -9.83
CA ALA A 85 7.44 -11.71 -9.75
C ALA A 85 6.30 -10.76 -9.38
N VAL A 86 5.06 -10.98 -9.85
CA VAL A 86 3.91 -10.18 -9.42
C VAL A 86 3.69 -10.31 -7.92
N GLY A 87 3.70 -11.53 -7.40
CA GLY A 87 3.56 -11.79 -5.96
C GLY A 87 4.70 -11.22 -5.11
N THR A 88 5.93 -11.22 -5.63
CA THR A 88 7.12 -10.75 -4.91
C THR A 88 7.35 -9.24 -5.00
N LEU A 89 7.02 -8.60 -6.14
CA LEU A 89 7.42 -7.21 -6.41
C LEU A 89 6.24 -6.24 -6.48
N ALA A 90 5.07 -6.68 -6.97
CA ALA A 90 3.91 -5.80 -7.12
C ALA A 90 3.01 -5.85 -5.88
N VAL A 91 2.60 -7.04 -5.44
CA VAL A 91 1.68 -7.20 -4.28
C VAL A 91 2.17 -6.49 -3.01
N PRO A 92 3.47 -6.54 -2.62
CA PRO A 92 3.94 -5.89 -1.41
C PRO A 92 3.76 -4.37 -1.38
N VAL A 93 3.65 -3.71 -2.55
CA VAL A 93 3.38 -2.26 -2.63
C VAL A 93 2.05 -1.91 -1.97
N ILE A 94 1.03 -2.73 -2.19
CA ILE A 94 -0.29 -2.53 -1.62
C ILE A 94 -0.35 -3.16 -0.22
N GLU A 95 0.27 -4.33 -0.04
CA GLU A 95 0.22 -5.08 1.22
C GLU A 95 0.70 -4.29 2.43
N TYR A 96 1.80 -3.53 2.27
CA TYR A 96 2.33 -2.67 3.33
C TYR A 96 1.29 -1.64 3.83
N SER A 97 0.37 -1.21 2.97
CA SER A 97 -0.62 -0.19 3.30
C SER A 97 -1.89 -0.72 3.98
N PHE A 98 -2.07 -2.04 4.08
CA PHE A 98 -3.32 -2.61 4.62
C PHE A 98 -3.59 -2.25 6.07
N GLY A 99 -2.55 -2.10 6.90
CA GLY A 99 -2.68 -1.67 8.29
C GLY A 99 -2.57 -0.15 8.51
N LEU A 100 -2.27 0.62 7.45
CA LEU A 100 -1.99 2.06 7.55
C LEU A 100 -3.06 2.91 6.86
N VAL A 101 -3.80 2.33 5.92
CA VAL A 101 -4.76 3.02 5.06
C VAL A 101 -6.07 2.25 5.06
N ASP A 102 -7.19 2.97 5.15
CA ASP A 102 -8.53 2.36 5.24
C ASP A 102 -8.98 1.79 3.89
N TRP A 103 -8.58 0.58 3.53
CA TRP A 103 -9.01 -0.07 2.30
C TRP A 103 -10.42 -0.66 2.43
N THR A 104 -11.30 -0.35 1.47
CA THR A 104 -12.60 -1.03 1.41
C THR A 104 -12.51 -2.32 0.60
N LYS A 105 -13.39 -3.28 0.89
CA LYS A 105 -13.45 -4.55 0.16
C LYS A 105 -13.70 -4.34 -1.33
N GLU A 106 -14.51 -3.34 -1.70
CA GLU A 106 -14.77 -2.98 -3.10
C GLU A 106 -13.51 -2.49 -3.80
N GLU A 107 -12.65 -1.71 -3.12
CA GLU A 107 -11.40 -1.23 -3.70
C GLU A 107 -10.40 -2.37 -3.94
N ILE A 108 -10.30 -3.30 -2.99
CA ILE A 108 -9.41 -4.46 -3.10
C ILE A 108 -9.89 -5.42 -4.20
N THR A 109 -11.19 -5.73 -4.24
CA THR A 109 -11.76 -6.56 -5.31
C THR A 109 -11.63 -5.91 -6.68
N HIS A 110 -11.72 -4.57 -6.76
CA HIS A 110 -11.46 -3.82 -7.99
C HIS A 110 -9.99 -3.91 -8.42
N LEU A 111 -9.03 -3.88 -7.49
CA LEU A 111 -7.61 -4.12 -7.78
C LEU A 111 -7.42 -5.50 -8.43
N ASP A 112 -7.94 -6.57 -7.82
CA ASP A 112 -7.82 -7.93 -8.37
C ASP A 112 -8.49 -8.08 -9.75
N ARG A 113 -9.68 -7.48 -9.95
CA ARG A 113 -10.35 -7.43 -11.27
C ARG A 113 -9.48 -6.74 -12.31
N ARG A 114 -8.90 -5.59 -11.97
CA ARG A 114 -8.06 -4.82 -12.89
C ARG A 114 -6.73 -5.52 -13.18
N THR A 115 -6.15 -6.20 -12.21
CA THR A 115 -4.96 -7.05 -12.39
C THR A 115 -5.23 -8.14 -13.41
N ARG A 116 -6.35 -8.86 -13.27
CA ARG A 116 -6.77 -9.89 -14.25
C ARG A 116 -6.97 -9.31 -15.65
N LYS A 117 -7.62 -8.14 -15.76
CA LYS A 117 -7.77 -7.45 -17.05
C LYS A 117 -6.41 -7.15 -17.69
N ILE A 118 -5.45 -6.66 -16.91
CA ILE A 118 -4.09 -6.36 -17.42
C ILE A 118 -3.36 -7.64 -17.83
N LEU A 119 -3.49 -8.74 -17.08
CA LEU A 119 -2.93 -10.04 -17.46
C LEU A 119 -3.52 -10.52 -18.80
N THR A 120 -4.83 -10.42 -18.98
CA THR A 120 -5.50 -10.81 -20.23
C THR A 120 -5.05 -9.96 -21.41
N MET A 121 -4.97 -8.63 -21.25
CA MET A 121 -4.52 -7.73 -22.32
C MET A 121 -3.07 -7.99 -22.75
N ASN A 122 -2.22 -8.49 -21.86
CA ASN A 122 -0.82 -8.82 -22.15
C ASN A 122 -0.63 -10.29 -22.56
N GLY A 123 -1.71 -11.03 -22.84
CA GLY A 123 -1.64 -12.44 -23.25
C GLY A 123 -1.22 -13.42 -22.15
N ALA A 124 -1.08 -12.97 -20.91
CA ALA A 124 -0.66 -13.82 -19.77
C ALA A 124 -1.81 -14.68 -19.20
N LEU A 125 -3.05 -14.32 -19.50
CA LEU A 125 -4.27 -15.02 -19.07
C LEU A 125 -5.29 -15.07 -20.21
N HIS A 126 -5.89 -16.24 -20.46
CA HIS A 126 -6.94 -16.35 -21.47
C HIS A 126 -8.25 -15.69 -20.96
N PRO A 127 -9.03 -14.98 -21.80
CA PRO A 127 -10.26 -14.30 -21.36
C PRO A 127 -11.31 -15.23 -20.73
N LYS A 128 -11.35 -16.49 -21.17
CA LYS A 128 -12.24 -17.55 -20.63
C LYS A 128 -11.53 -18.47 -19.63
N ALA A 129 -10.35 -18.10 -19.15
CA ALA A 129 -9.67 -18.89 -18.13
C ALA A 129 -10.46 -18.88 -16.82
N ASP A 130 -10.43 -20.01 -16.13
CA ASP A 130 -10.92 -20.07 -14.76
C ASP A 130 -10.12 -19.12 -13.86
N VAL A 131 -10.86 -18.27 -13.14
CA VAL A 131 -10.33 -17.25 -12.25
C VAL A 131 -9.79 -17.88 -10.98
N ASP A 132 -10.45 -18.90 -10.46
CA ASP A 132 -10.07 -19.48 -9.17
C ASP A 132 -8.73 -20.22 -9.30
N ARG A 133 -8.56 -20.96 -10.40
CA ARG A 133 -7.28 -21.57 -10.77
C ARG A 133 -6.10 -20.58 -10.85
N LEU A 134 -6.35 -19.29 -11.09
CA LEU A 134 -5.29 -18.29 -11.12
C LEU A 134 -4.59 -18.16 -9.75
N TYR A 135 -5.36 -18.26 -8.67
CA TYR A 135 -4.88 -18.02 -7.31
C TYR A 135 -4.47 -19.32 -6.60
N VAL A 136 -5.01 -20.46 -7.01
CA VAL A 136 -4.61 -21.78 -6.50
C VAL A 136 -3.11 -21.99 -6.68
N SER A 137 -2.47 -22.60 -5.69
CA SER A 137 -1.03 -22.86 -5.69
C SER A 137 -0.64 -23.74 -6.89
N ARG A 138 0.61 -23.63 -7.36
CA ARG A 138 1.09 -24.49 -8.45
C ARG A 138 1.23 -25.96 -8.04
N LYS A 139 1.43 -26.25 -6.75
CA LYS A 139 1.50 -27.62 -6.24
C LYS A 139 0.13 -28.31 -6.36
N ASP A 140 -0.95 -27.51 -6.30
CA ASP A 140 -2.33 -27.98 -6.38
C ASP A 140 -2.93 -27.80 -7.80
N GLY A 141 -2.08 -27.64 -8.83
CA GLY A 141 -2.53 -27.54 -10.23
C GLY A 141 -2.97 -26.14 -10.71
N GLY A 142 -2.82 -25.12 -9.86
CA GLY A 142 -3.13 -23.73 -10.17
C GLY A 142 -1.97 -22.95 -10.83
N ARG A 143 -2.10 -21.61 -10.86
CA ARG A 143 -1.08 -20.70 -11.41
C ARG A 143 -0.22 -20.04 -10.32
N GLY A 144 -0.71 -19.97 -9.08
CA GLY A 144 -0.02 -19.45 -7.92
C GLY A 144 0.11 -17.92 -7.88
N LEU A 145 -0.82 -17.18 -8.49
CA LEU A 145 -0.85 -15.73 -8.32
C LEU A 145 -1.31 -15.40 -6.91
N ARG A 146 -0.62 -14.48 -6.24
CA ARG A 146 -1.02 -14.02 -4.91
C ARG A 146 -2.22 -13.09 -5.02
N GLN A 147 -3.37 -13.52 -4.51
CA GLN A 147 -4.61 -12.74 -4.50
C GLN A 147 -4.50 -11.57 -3.52
N ILE A 148 -4.86 -10.36 -3.95
CA ILE A 148 -4.76 -9.16 -3.11
C ILE A 148 -5.81 -9.22 -2.00
N GLU A 149 -7.02 -9.69 -2.31
CA GLU A 149 -8.09 -9.87 -1.31
C GLU A 149 -7.69 -10.82 -0.18
N ALA A 150 -7.08 -11.97 -0.51
CA ALA A 150 -6.59 -12.91 0.51
C ALA A 150 -5.44 -12.30 1.33
N ALA A 151 -4.53 -11.56 0.69
CA ALA A 151 -3.46 -10.86 1.40
C ALA A 151 -4.00 -9.81 2.37
N HIS A 152 -5.05 -9.07 1.98
CA HIS A 152 -5.72 -8.08 2.82
C HIS A 152 -6.41 -8.73 4.03
N GLN A 153 -7.15 -9.83 3.81
CA GLN A 153 -7.79 -10.57 4.90
C GLN A 153 -6.75 -11.08 5.92
N ASN A 154 -5.65 -11.66 5.44
CA ASN A 154 -4.59 -12.15 6.30
C ASN A 154 -3.88 -11.02 7.08
N ALA A 155 -3.72 -9.84 6.47
CA ALA A 155 -3.10 -8.70 7.15
C ALA A 155 -3.98 -8.11 8.25
N ILE A 156 -5.31 -8.12 8.07
CA ILE A 156 -6.25 -7.57 9.06
C ILE A 156 -6.54 -8.54 10.20
N ILE A 157 -6.66 -9.85 9.92
CA ILE A 157 -6.98 -10.86 10.95
C ILE A 157 -5.85 -11.02 11.99
N VAL A 158 -4.63 -10.59 11.65
CA VAL A 158 -3.43 -10.71 12.50
C VAL A 158 -3.20 -9.45 13.37
N LEU A 159 -4.04 -8.40 13.22
CA LEU A 159 -4.07 -7.21 14.08
C LEU A 159 -5.21 -7.31 15.10
#